data_AF-A0A0T7FI30-F1
#
_entry.id   AF-A0A0T7FI30-F1
#
_cell.length_a   1.000
_cell.length_b   1.000
_cell.length_c   1.000
_cell.angle_alpha   90.00
_cell.angle_beta   90.00
_cell.angle_gamma   90.00
#
_symmetry.space_group_name_H-M   'P 1'
#
loop_
_entity.id
_entity.type
_entity.pdbx_description
1 polymer ?
#
loop_
_entity_poly.entity_id
_entity_poly.type
_entity_poly.pdbx_seq_one_letter_code
_entity_poly.pdbx_strand_id
1 'polypeptide(L)'
;MIFANPRGMSSRGLFAGMIFLLSVTNSAAAAITDLTIDVAGELLERGGVVTIYHLPVGLGDWRANASGSTTTTVRIERRYAEIQLRYPENATFTYRFRAVPGSPNAEKHRTQVLSVIGTDTEGRGPQMINGFVDDYSSGGRVIRIPPMAEIAGEDEVTRSAARWGETEGLDASPPADQRSARALVGLLERTRLQCDTSSEQVQVCQPASGEWPTIEARWWRSIAEQRLERLNHHALRNCYDSKWFGNGKCEADPESDEPRYIFRQ
;
A
#
# COMPACT_ATOMS: atom_id res chain seq x y z
N MET A 1 -43.08 -13.52 76.50
CA MET A 1 -42.34 -14.19 77.60
C MET A 1 -40.86 -14.23 77.21
N ILE A 2 -40.00 -13.56 77.97
CA ILE A 2 -38.91 -14.18 78.77
C ILE A 2 -37.74 -14.62 77.87
N PHE A 3 -36.49 -14.14 77.96
CA PHE A 3 -35.76 -13.18 78.79
C PHE A 3 -34.49 -12.80 78.00
N ALA A 4 -34.00 -11.58 78.19
CA ALA A 4 -32.61 -11.22 77.96
C ALA A 4 -31.72 -11.82 79.06
N ASN A 5 -30.48 -12.26 78.76
CA ASN A 5 -29.25 -11.50 79.01
C ASN A 5 -27.96 -12.32 78.74
N PRO A 6 -26.83 -11.64 78.49
CA PRO A 6 -25.54 -12.17 78.04
C PRO A 6 -24.51 -12.32 79.17
N ARG A 7 -23.34 -12.87 78.85
CA ARG A 7 -22.02 -12.75 79.52
C ARG A 7 -21.04 -13.50 78.61
N GLY A 8 -19.86 -13.02 78.22
CA GLY A 8 -19.07 -11.84 78.55
C GLY A 8 -17.61 -12.15 78.18
N MET A 9 -16.84 -11.08 77.92
CA MET A 9 -15.37 -11.03 77.83
C MET A 9 -14.74 -11.73 76.60
N SER A 10 -13.63 -11.30 76.03
CA SER A 10 -12.80 -10.08 76.05
C SER A 10 -11.54 -10.49 75.27
N SER A 11 -11.22 -9.86 74.14
CA SER A 11 -9.79 -9.65 73.81
C SER A 11 -9.63 -8.54 72.78
N ARG A 12 -8.83 -7.56 73.18
CA ARG A 12 -8.26 -6.49 72.37
C ARG A 12 -7.41 -7.06 71.24
N GLY A 13 -7.45 -6.41 70.07
CA GLY A 13 -6.46 -6.56 68.99
C GLY A 13 -6.93 -5.72 67.80
N LEU A 14 -6.41 -4.50 67.65
CA LEU A 14 -5.32 -4.17 66.72
C LEU A 14 -5.84 -3.82 65.31
N PHE A 15 -5.80 -2.51 65.04
CA PHE A 15 -5.53 -1.85 63.77
C PHE A 15 -5.44 -2.72 62.50
N ALA A 16 -6.29 -2.43 61.52
CA ALA A 16 -5.88 -2.32 60.12
C ALA A 16 -6.95 -1.55 59.33
N GLY A 17 -6.69 -0.25 59.12
CA GLY A 17 -7.40 0.52 58.11
C GLY A 17 -7.07 -0.06 56.74
N MET A 18 -8.06 -0.62 56.06
CA MET A 18 -7.93 -1.08 54.69
C MET A 18 -8.02 0.15 53.79
N ILE A 19 -6.88 0.81 53.58
CA ILE A 19 -6.70 1.80 52.52
C ILE A 19 -6.83 1.03 51.20
N PHE A 20 -7.95 1.21 50.51
CA PHE A 20 -8.08 0.85 49.10
C PHE A 20 -7.09 1.73 48.32
N LEU A 21 -5.89 1.21 48.10
CA LEU A 21 -4.99 1.68 47.05
C LEU A 21 -5.68 1.34 45.73
N LEU A 22 -6.47 2.28 45.23
CA LEU A 22 -6.76 2.41 43.81
C LEU A 22 -5.41 2.54 43.11
N SER A 23 -4.86 1.40 42.71
CA SER A 23 -3.79 1.33 41.73
C SER A 23 -4.31 1.99 40.47
N VAL A 24 -3.98 3.28 40.33
CA VAL A 24 -3.98 3.99 39.06
C VAL A 24 -2.97 3.22 38.21
N THR A 25 -3.46 2.23 37.47
CA THR A 25 -2.77 1.76 36.30
C THR A 25 -2.66 2.99 35.42
N ASN A 26 -1.48 3.62 35.43
CA ASN A 26 -1.07 4.54 34.39
C ASN A 26 -1.18 3.74 33.09
N SER A 27 -2.35 3.79 32.45
CA SER A 27 -2.49 3.52 31.03
C SER A 27 -1.66 4.59 30.37
N ALA A 28 -0.36 4.32 30.22
CA ALA A 28 0.52 5.12 29.39
C ALA A 28 -0.17 5.16 28.02
N ALA A 29 -0.69 6.33 27.66
CA ALA A 29 -1.33 6.52 26.37
C ALA A 29 -0.37 6.00 25.31
N ALA A 30 -0.86 5.13 24.41
CA ALA A 30 -0.05 4.59 23.33
C ALA A 30 0.62 5.76 22.59
N ALA A 31 1.94 5.70 22.43
CA ALA A 31 2.66 6.74 21.72
C ALA A 31 2.15 6.80 20.28
N ILE A 32 1.65 7.96 19.85
CA ILE A 32 1.17 8.14 18.47
C ILE A 32 2.36 8.52 17.60
N THR A 33 2.64 7.71 16.57
CA THR A 33 3.59 8.08 15.51
C THR A 33 2.82 8.71 14.36
N ASP A 34 3.18 9.94 13.97
CA ASP A 34 2.49 10.69 12.92
C ASP A 34 3.45 11.04 11.77
N LEU A 35 3.20 10.45 10.60
CA LEU A 35 4.02 10.62 9.41
C LEU A 35 3.26 11.43 8.35
N THR A 36 3.82 12.56 7.95
CA THR A 36 3.36 13.30 6.76
C THR A 36 4.27 13.02 5.58
N ILE A 37 3.66 12.60 4.46
CA ILE A 37 4.36 12.29 3.22
C ILE A 37 4.00 13.38 2.21
N ASP A 38 4.95 14.27 1.97
CA ASP A 38 4.86 15.34 0.99
C ASP A 38 5.19 14.79 -0.40
N VAL A 39 4.19 14.79 -1.27
CA VAL A 39 4.29 14.30 -2.64
C VAL A 39 4.61 15.48 -3.57
N ALA A 40 5.69 15.35 -4.33
CA ALA A 40 6.20 16.38 -5.23
C ALA A 40 6.74 15.77 -6.54
N GLY A 41 7.28 16.62 -7.41
CA GLY A 41 7.99 16.22 -8.63
C GLY A 41 7.17 15.30 -9.54
N GLU A 42 7.85 14.33 -10.16
CA GLU A 42 7.25 13.38 -11.10
C GLU A 42 6.14 12.54 -10.48
N LEU A 43 6.26 12.20 -9.19
CA LEU A 43 5.23 11.43 -8.48
C LEU A 43 3.92 12.21 -8.39
N LEU A 44 3.99 13.51 -8.14
CA LEU A 44 2.81 14.36 -8.11
C LEU A 44 2.24 14.54 -9.52
N GLU A 45 3.08 14.90 -10.48
CA GLU A 45 2.67 15.25 -11.85
C GLU A 45 2.14 14.04 -12.62
N ARG A 46 2.91 12.95 -12.65
CA ARG A 46 2.70 11.77 -13.51
C ARG A 46 2.18 10.56 -12.74
N GLY A 47 1.99 10.71 -11.43
CA GLY A 47 1.60 9.60 -10.57
C GLY A 47 2.71 8.56 -10.42
N GLY A 48 2.43 7.57 -9.59
CA GLY A 48 3.37 6.52 -9.27
C GLY A 48 2.91 5.69 -8.08
N VAL A 49 3.87 5.07 -7.40
CA VAL A 49 3.60 4.14 -6.31
C VAL A 49 4.46 4.42 -5.09
N VAL A 50 3.85 4.30 -3.93
CA VAL A 50 4.52 4.36 -2.64
C VAL A 50 4.19 3.09 -1.89
N THR A 51 5.21 2.35 -1.47
CA THR A 51 5.04 1.14 -0.65
C THR A 51 5.45 1.47 0.79
N ILE A 52 4.58 1.27 1.76
CA ILE A 52 4.87 1.55 3.17
C ILE A 52 5.02 0.25 3.96
N TYR A 53 6.21 -0.02 4.47
CA TYR A 53 6.47 -1.11 5.42
C TYR A 53 6.34 -0.58 6.84
N HIS A 54 5.48 -1.20 7.62
CA HIS A 54 5.33 -0.91 9.04
C HIS A 54 6.23 -1.90 9.80
N LEU A 55 7.22 -1.38 10.52
CA LEU A 55 8.21 -2.17 11.23
C LEU A 55 8.02 -1.98 12.75
N PRO A 56 7.30 -2.89 13.42
CA PRO A 56 7.19 -2.84 14.88
C PRO A 56 8.56 -3.03 15.52
N VAL A 57 8.89 -2.21 16.51
CA VAL A 57 10.15 -2.28 17.27
C VAL A 57 9.87 -2.32 18.76
N GLY A 58 10.67 -3.09 19.51
CA GLY A 58 10.57 -3.16 20.96
C GLY A 58 10.78 -1.79 21.63
N LEU A 59 10.13 -1.56 22.77
CA LEU A 59 10.19 -0.28 23.49
C LEU A 59 11.62 0.14 23.89
N GLY A 60 12.53 -0.81 24.11
CA GLY A 60 13.95 -0.56 24.38
C GLY A 60 14.66 0.08 23.18
N ASP A 61 14.49 -0.51 22.00
CA ASP A 61 15.07 -0.03 20.74
C ASP A 61 14.41 1.27 20.25
N TRP A 62 13.14 1.46 20.60
CA TRP A 62 12.42 2.71 20.34
C TRP A 62 12.97 3.87 21.18
N ARG A 63 13.04 3.70 22.52
CA ARG A 63 13.44 4.79 23.44
C ARG A 63 14.89 5.21 23.31
N ALA A 64 15.78 4.31 22.86
CA ALA A 64 17.16 4.66 22.56
C ALA A 64 17.27 5.73 21.46
N ASN A 65 16.26 5.81 20.58
CA ASN A 65 16.32 6.56 19.32
C ASN A 65 15.17 7.60 19.17
N ALA A 66 14.15 7.56 20.01
CA ALA A 66 12.98 8.43 19.93
C ALA A 66 13.12 9.67 20.82
N SER A 67 13.27 10.84 20.21
CA SER A 67 12.79 12.10 20.81
C SER A 67 11.26 12.01 20.92
N GLY A 68 10.67 12.50 22.02
CA GLY A 68 9.23 12.32 22.28
C GLY A 68 8.32 12.80 21.13
N SER A 69 7.15 12.16 20.97
CA SER A 69 6.08 12.52 20.00
C SER A 69 6.58 13.22 18.73
N THR A 70 7.28 12.47 17.86
CA THR A 70 7.83 13.00 16.62
C THR A 70 6.78 13.00 15.52
N THR A 71 6.27 14.18 15.18
CA THR A 71 5.67 14.40 13.87
C THR A 71 6.81 14.41 12.85
N THR A 72 6.87 13.39 11.99
CA THR A 72 7.89 13.29 10.95
C THR A 72 7.29 13.70 9.62
N THR A 73 7.98 14.55 8.86
CA THR A 73 7.61 14.87 7.48
C THR A 73 8.71 14.38 6.56
N VAL A 74 8.33 13.62 5.52
CA VAL A 74 9.24 13.19 4.45
C VAL A 74 8.72 13.68 3.12
N ARG A 75 9.63 14.03 2.20
CA ARG A 75 9.29 14.45 0.84
C ARG A 75 9.70 13.37 -0.15
N ILE A 76 8.80 13.04 -1.07
CA ILE A 76 9.03 12.07 -2.14
C ILE A 76 8.68 12.66 -3.50
N GLU A 77 9.59 12.51 -4.44
CA GLU A 77 9.48 13.12 -5.77
C GLU A 77 9.43 12.11 -6.92
N ARG A 78 10.05 10.95 -6.71
CA ARG A 78 10.16 9.92 -7.75
C ARG A 78 8.90 9.08 -7.82
N ARG A 79 8.62 8.58 -9.02
CA ARG A 79 7.41 7.78 -9.30
C ARG A 79 7.36 6.44 -8.58
N TYR A 80 8.43 6.05 -7.89
CA TYR A 80 8.41 4.99 -6.91
C TYR A 80 9.19 5.36 -5.64
N ALA A 81 8.65 5.03 -4.48
CA ALA A 81 9.36 5.05 -3.21
C ALA A 81 8.88 3.93 -2.27
N GLU A 82 9.80 3.34 -1.52
CA GLU A 82 9.47 2.57 -0.34
C GLU A 82 9.72 3.40 0.91
N ILE A 83 8.81 3.31 1.87
CA ILE A 83 8.93 3.96 3.17
C ILE A 83 8.95 2.87 4.22
N GLN A 84 10.04 2.79 4.98
CA GLN A 84 10.13 1.93 6.15
C GLN A 84 9.85 2.79 7.39
N LEU A 85 8.69 2.56 8.01
CA LEU A 85 8.24 3.28 9.20
C LEU A 85 8.43 2.39 10.42
N ARG A 86 9.39 2.75 11.29
CA ARG A 86 9.57 2.10 12.59
C ARG A 86 8.58 2.70 13.59
N TYR A 87 7.95 1.84 14.40
CA TYR A 87 7.00 2.27 15.44
C TYR A 87 7.04 1.32 16.64
N PRO A 88 6.74 1.77 17.87
CA PRO A 88 6.76 0.90 19.04
C PRO A 88 5.74 -0.24 18.92
N GLU A 89 6.12 -1.42 19.40
CA GLU A 89 5.17 -2.52 19.61
C GLU A 89 4.02 -2.04 20.52
N ASN A 90 2.78 -2.27 20.07
CA ASN A 90 1.52 -1.83 20.71
C ASN A 90 1.22 -0.32 20.64
N ALA A 91 1.97 0.45 19.86
CA ALA A 91 1.63 1.84 19.54
C ALA A 91 0.60 1.95 18.41
N THR A 92 -0.04 3.12 18.31
CA THR A 92 -0.82 3.50 17.14
C THR A 92 0.02 4.40 16.24
N PHE A 93 -0.16 4.27 14.93
CA PHE A 93 0.50 5.14 13.96
C PHE A 93 -0.53 5.67 12.96
N THR A 94 -0.29 6.89 12.50
CA THR A 94 -1.04 7.51 11.42
C THR A 94 -0.04 7.99 10.38
N TYR A 95 -0.37 7.84 9.10
CA TYR A 95 0.32 8.53 8.05
C TYR A 95 -0.67 9.21 7.10
N ARG A 96 -0.25 10.33 6.53
CA ARG A 96 -1.05 11.13 5.61
C ARG A 96 -0.23 11.50 4.39
N PHE A 97 -0.86 11.46 3.23
CA PHE A 97 -0.30 11.99 1.99
C PHE A 97 -0.87 13.37 1.75
N ARG A 98 -0.02 14.30 1.33
CA ARG A 98 -0.44 15.60 0.81
C ARG A 98 0.50 16.01 -0.31
N ALA A 99 -0.01 16.83 -1.23
CA ALA A 99 0.88 17.53 -2.16
C ALA A 99 1.80 18.48 -1.38
N VAL A 100 3.01 18.70 -1.88
CA VAL A 100 3.92 19.68 -1.29
C VAL A 100 3.27 21.09 -1.29
N PRO A 101 3.49 21.91 -0.24
CA PRO A 101 2.90 23.24 -0.19
C PRO A 101 3.22 24.09 -1.43
N GLY A 102 2.21 24.77 -1.97
CA GLY A 102 2.35 25.60 -3.17
C GLY A 102 2.17 24.85 -4.49
N SER A 103 1.97 23.52 -4.46
CA SER A 103 1.64 22.76 -5.67
C SER A 103 0.27 23.16 -6.25
N PRO A 104 0.13 23.20 -7.58
CA PRO A 104 -1.17 23.39 -8.22
C PRO A 104 -2.17 22.30 -7.82
N ASN A 105 -3.43 22.68 -7.59
CA ASN A 105 -4.52 21.75 -7.24
C ASN A 105 -4.23 20.85 -6.02
N ALA A 106 -3.41 21.31 -5.07
CA ALA A 106 -3.04 20.53 -3.88
C ALA A 106 -4.26 20.02 -3.10
N GLU A 107 -5.36 20.77 -3.09
CA GLU A 107 -6.64 20.41 -2.45
C GLU A 107 -7.33 19.21 -3.09
N LYS A 108 -7.01 18.90 -4.35
CA LYS A 108 -7.56 17.75 -5.08
C LYS A 108 -6.67 16.51 -4.96
N HIS A 109 -5.47 16.64 -4.40
CA HIS A 109 -4.55 15.52 -4.24
C HIS A 109 -5.23 14.39 -3.46
N ARG A 110 -5.18 13.18 -4.02
CA ARG A 110 -5.76 11.99 -3.43
C ARG A 110 -4.83 10.82 -3.63
N THR A 111 -4.95 9.81 -2.77
CA THR A 111 -4.21 8.54 -2.90
C THR A 111 -5.18 7.37 -2.93
N GLN A 112 -4.77 6.28 -3.56
CA GLN A 112 -5.59 5.08 -3.70
C GLN A 112 -4.79 3.88 -3.20
N VAL A 113 -5.35 3.13 -2.25
CA VAL A 113 -4.73 1.89 -1.78
C VAL A 113 -4.95 0.84 -2.85
N LEU A 114 -3.87 0.25 -3.34
CA LEU A 114 -3.96 -0.92 -4.22
C LEU A 114 -4.20 -2.15 -3.35
N SER A 115 -5.10 -3.05 -3.78
CA SER A 115 -5.59 -4.21 -3.02
C SER A 115 -4.55 -4.73 -2.03
N VAL A 116 -4.87 -4.63 -0.74
CA VAL A 116 -3.98 -4.95 0.37
C VAL A 116 -3.64 -6.44 0.28
N ILE A 117 -2.43 -6.70 -0.17
CA ILE A 117 -1.68 -7.94 -0.04
C ILE A 117 -1.91 -8.54 1.38
N GLY A 118 -2.32 -9.82 1.55
CA GLY A 118 -2.73 -10.29 2.90
C GLY A 118 -2.80 -11.80 3.25
N THR A 119 -2.13 -12.14 4.34
CA THR A 119 -2.28 -13.15 5.41
C THR A 119 -1.36 -12.68 6.53
N ASP A 120 -1.81 -12.77 7.78
CA ASP A 120 -1.03 -12.40 8.96
C ASP A 120 0.09 -13.41 9.26
N THR A 121 0.83 -13.14 10.34
CA THR A 121 1.87 -14.03 10.90
C THR A 121 1.35 -15.39 11.39
N GLU A 122 0.03 -15.64 11.33
CA GLU A 122 -0.64 -16.88 11.76
C GLU A 122 -1.23 -17.67 10.57
N GLY A 123 -1.01 -17.22 9.33
CA GLY A 123 -1.33 -17.98 8.12
C GLY A 123 -2.82 -18.09 7.77
N ARG A 124 -3.67 -17.17 8.25
CA ARG A 124 -5.11 -17.16 7.88
C ARG A 124 -5.52 -15.82 7.28
N GLY A 125 -6.01 -15.85 6.03
CA GLY A 125 -6.64 -14.72 5.35
C GLY A 125 -8.02 -15.11 4.80
N PRO A 126 -8.98 -14.19 4.69
CA PRO A 126 -10.29 -14.48 4.09
C PRO A 126 -10.16 -14.84 2.61
N GLN A 127 -10.88 -15.90 2.21
CA GLN A 127 -10.92 -16.44 0.86
C GLN A 127 -11.60 -15.45 -0.09
N MET A 128 -10.88 -14.96 -1.09
CA MET A 128 -11.41 -14.05 -2.11
C MET A 128 -11.99 -14.84 -3.29
N ILE A 129 -13.30 -14.70 -3.52
CA ILE A 129 -14.04 -15.54 -4.49
C ILE A 129 -13.96 -14.98 -5.93
N ASN A 130 -13.51 -13.74 -6.16
CA ASN A 130 -13.27 -13.19 -7.51
C ASN A 130 -12.24 -12.04 -7.49
N GLY A 131 -10.98 -12.31 -7.82
CA GLY A 131 -9.97 -11.28 -8.12
C GLY A 131 -8.54 -11.63 -7.72
N PHE A 132 -7.70 -11.76 -8.75
CA PHE A 132 -6.24 -12.02 -8.82
C PHE A 132 -5.71 -13.19 -7.99
N VAL A 133 -5.38 -14.26 -8.72
CA VAL A 133 -4.67 -15.47 -8.29
C VAL A 133 -3.18 -15.14 -8.18
N ASP A 134 -2.55 -15.63 -7.09
CA ASP A 134 -1.12 -15.63 -6.79
C ASP A 134 -0.41 -14.28 -6.61
N ASP A 135 -0.65 -13.58 -5.50
CA ASP A 135 0.36 -12.61 -5.01
C ASP A 135 0.47 -12.52 -3.48
N TYR A 136 1.72 -12.54 -3.03
CA TYR A 136 2.21 -12.85 -1.67
C TYR A 136 1.90 -11.78 -0.64
N SER A 137 1.45 -12.22 0.54
CA SER A 137 0.97 -11.43 1.68
C SER A 137 1.98 -10.82 2.65
N SER A 138 3.27 -11.13 2.54
CA SER A 138 4.31 -10.46 3.32
C SER A 138 4.81 -9.24 2.53
N GLY A 139 4.35 -8.04 2.85
CA GLY A 139 4.69 -6.89 2.01
C GLY A 139 4.16 -5.57 2.55
N GLY A 140 4.82 -4.49 2.16
CA GLY A 140 4.40 -3.14 2.50
C GLY A 140 3.05 -2.80 1.89
N ARG A 141 2.35 -1.84 2.50
CA ARG A 141 1.10 -1.30 1.98
C ARG A 141 1.39 -0.50 0.70
N VAL A 142 0.89 -1.01 -0.42
CA VAL A 142 1.05 -0.38 -1.73
C VAL A 142 -0.01 0.69 -1.95
N ILE A 143 0.44 1.91 -2.26
CA ILE A 143 -0.38 3.09 -2.41
C ILE A 143 -0.09 3.71 -3.77
N ARG A 144 -1.11 3.80 -4.62
CA ARG A 144 -1.03 4.53 -5.87
C ARG A 144 -1.25 6.01 -5.61
N ILE A 145 -0.36 6.82 -6.15
CA ILE A 145 -0.56 8.25 -6.33
C ILE A 145 -1.07 8.44 -7.77
N PRO A 146 -2.34 8.81 -7.98
CA PRO A 146 -2.85 9.08 -9.32
C PRO A 146 -2.17 10.34 -9.91
N PRO A 147 -1.96 10.39 -11.24
CA PRO A 147 -1.42 11.58 -11.90
C PRO A 147 -2.37 12.78 -11.76
N MET A 148 -1.84 13.99 -11.85
CA MET A 148 -2.66 15.21 -11.85
C MET A 148 -3.66 15.24 -13.01
N ALA A 149 -3.32 14.66 -14.17
CA ALA A 149 -4.25 14.54 -15.29
C ALA A 149 -5.52 13.74 -14.93
N GLU A 150 -5.43 12.73 -14.07
CA GLU A 150 -6.60 11.96 -13.60
C GLU A 150 -7.41 12.73 -12.55
N ILE A 151 -6.75 13.52 -11.72
CA ILE A 151 -7.35 14.18 -10.56
C ILE A 151 -7.95 15.55 -10.93
N ALA A 152 -7.21 16.32 -11.71
CA ALA A 152 -7.44 17.73 -12.01
C ALA A 152 -7.44 18.03 -13.51
N GLY A 153 -7.50 17.01 -14.38
CA GLY A 153 -7.70 17.19 -15.81
C GLY A 153 -8.94 18.04 -16.10
N GLU A 154 -8.84 18.90 -17.13
CA GLU A 154 -9.82 19.95 -17.43
C GLU A 154 -11.23 19.39 -17.69
N ASP A 155 -11.32 18.21 -18.30
CA ASP A 155 -12.58 17.52 -18.62
C ASP A 155 -12.58 16.03 -18.22
N GLU A 156 -13.74 15.38 -18.31
CA GLU A 156 -13.88 13.97 -17.95
C GLU A 156 -13.18 13.02 -18.93
N VAL A 157 -13.01 13.44 -20.19
CA VAL A 157 -12.32 12.65 -21.22
C VAL A 157 -10.85 12.51 -20.84
N THR A 158 -10.19 13.62 -20.53
CA THR A 158 -8.80 13.69 -20.06
C THR A 158 -8.60 12.89 -18.78
N ARG A 159 -9.49 13.07 -17.79
CA ARG A 159 -9.41 12.32 -16.53
C ARG A 159 -9.60 10.83 -16.73
N SER A 160 -10.50 10.43 -17.63
CA SER A 160 -10.75 9.02 -17.95
C SER A 160 -9.58 8.40 -18.72
N ALA A 161 -9.06 9.08 -19.75
CA ALA A 161 -7.88 8.65 -20.49
C ALA A 161 -6.68 8.43 -19.55
N ALA A 162 -6.41 9.39 -18.64
CA ALA A 162 -5.37 9.26 -17.62
C ALA A 162 -5.63 8.09 -16.64
N ARG A 163 -6.89 7.88 -16.23
CA ARG A 163 -7.29 6.75 -15.36
C ARG A 163 -7.07 5.40 -16.03
N TRP A 164 -7.28 5.32 -17.34
CA TRP A 164 -7.13 4.09 -18.13
C TRP A 164 -5.71 3.87 -18.65
N GLY A 165 -4.81 4.84 -18.44
CA GLY A 165 -3.45 4.78 -18.95
C GLY A 165 -3.41 4.84 -20.47
N GLU A 166 -4.34 5.57 -21.10
CA GLU A 166 -4.25 5.89 -22.53
C GLU A 166 -3.04 6.80 -22.72
N THR A 167 -2.00 6.24 -23.32
CA THR A 167 -0.71 6.92 -23.48
C THR A 167 -0.60 7.48 -24.88
N GLU A 168 -0.43 8.80 -24.97
CA GLU A 168 -0.28 9.51 -26.23
C GLU A 168 1.22 9.78 -26.48
N GLY A 169 1.80 9.10 -27.46
CA GLY A 169 3.11 9.46 -28.04
C GLY A 169 4.30 8.57 -27.68
N LEU A 170 5.37 8.70 -28.48
CA LEU A 170 6.62 7.93 -28.38
C LEU A 170 7.48 8.32 -27.17
N ASP A 171 7.35 9.55 -26.68
CA ASP A 171 8.12 10.10 -25.55
C ASP A 171 7.35 10.08 -24.22
N ALA A 172 6.20 9.39 -24.18
CA ALA A 172 5.40 9.31 -22.98
C ALA A 172 6.11 8.47 -21.90
N SER A 173 6.08 8.95 -20.65
CA SER A 173 6.38 8.08 -19.51
C SER A 173 5.31 7.00 -19.37
N PRO A 174 5.63 5.82 -18.80
CA PRO A 174 4.63 4.80 -18.52
C PRO A 174 3.49 5.41 -17.70
N PRO A 175 2.21 5.14 -18.03
CA PRO A 175 1.10 5.61 -17.22
C PRO A 175 1.22 4.98 -15.83
N ALA A 176 0.67 5.65 -14.82
CA ALA A 176 0.58 5.10 -13.47
C ALA A 176 -0.87 4.78 -13.12
N ASP A 177 -1.69 4.33 -14.08
CA ASP A 177 -3.03 3.78 -13.84
C ASP A 177 -2.97 2.57 -12.87
N GLN A 178 -4.13 2.10 -12.40
CA GLN A 178 -4.18 1.03 -11.40
C GLN A 178 -3.42 -0.23 -11.80
N ARG A 179 -3.41 -0.60 -13.09
CA ARG A 179 -2.76 -1.82 -13.59
C ARG A 179 -1.26 -1.58 -13.75
N SER A 180 -0.87 -0.52 -14.44
CA SER A 180 0.55 -0.18 -14.63
C SER A 180 1.26 0.07 -13.29
N ALA A 181 0.60 0.71 -12.32
CA ALA A 181 1.12 0.87 -10.97
C ALA A 181 1.47 -0.48 -10.31
N ARG A 182 0.66 -1.52 -10.48
CA ARG A 182 0.97 -2.87 -9.97
C ARG A 182 2.16 -3.49 -10.70
N ALA A 183 2.25 -3.31 -12.02
CA ALA A 183 3.40 -3.78 -12.81
C ALA A 183 4.71 -3.14 -12.32
N LEU A 184 4.69 -1.85 -11.96
CA LEU A 184 5.85 -1.15 -11.41
C LEU A 184 6.32 -1.78 -10.09
N VAL A 185 5.40 -2.15 -9.20
CA VAL A 185 5.73 -2.81 -7.92
C VAL A 185 6.42 -4.15 -8.17
N GLY A 186 5.84 -5.02 -9.00
CA GLY A 186 6.43 -6.33 -9.30
C GLY A 186 7.82 -6.25 -9.94
N LEU A 187 8.09 -5.21 -10.74
CA LEU A 187 9.43 -4.97 -11.30
C LEU A 187 10.46 -4.58 -10.24
N LEU A 188 10.03 -3.96 -9.14
CA LEU A 188 10.89 -3.38 -8.12
C LEU A 188 11.13 -4.31 -6.91
N GLU A 189 10.36 -5.38 -6.75
CA GLU A 189 10.56 -6.39 -5.68
C GLU A 189 11.98 -6.97 -5.64
N ARG A 190 12.66 -7.06 -6.79
CA ARG A 190 14.03 -7.59 -6.90
C ARG A 190 15.07 -6.50 -7.16
N THR A 191 14.66 -5.24 -7.16
CA THR A 191 15.56 -4.11 -7.42
C THR A 191 16.18 -3.65 -6.10
N ARG A 192 17.49 -3.39 -6.11
CA ARG A 192 18.17 -2.87 -4.93
C ARG A 192 17.83 -1.40 -4.76
N LEU A 193 17.18 -1.04 -3.67
CA LEU A 193 16.87 0.35 -3.35
C LEU A 193 17.98 1.00 -2.54
N GLN A 194 18.13 2.31 -2.73
CA GLN A 194 18.98 3.19 -1.95
C GLN A 194 18.10 3.91 -0.93
N CYS A 195 18.37 3.68 0.35
CA CYS A 195 17.61 4.28 1.45
C CYS A 195 18.32 5.52 1.99
N ASP A 196 17.56 6.60 2.20
CA ASP A 196 18.02 7.71 3.00
C ASP A 196 18.09 7.28 4.48
N THR A 197 19.30 7.32 5.03
CA THR A 197 19.59 6.95 6.42
C THR A 197 19.61 8.16 7.36
N SER A 198 19.21 9.35 6.89
CA SER A 198 19.19 10.58 7.69
C SER A 198 18.21 10.53 8.86
N SER A 199 17.18 9.68 8.78
CA SER A 199 16.16 9.49 9.81
C SER A 199 16.16 8.04 10.28
N GLU A 200 16.26 7.87 11.59
CA GLU A 200 16.26 6.54 12.23
C GLU A 200 14.86 5.93 12.34
N GLN A 201 13.82 6.77 12.35
CA GLN A 201 12.42 6.37 12.49
C GLN A 201 11.75 6.09 11.15
N VAL A 202 12.10 6.85 10.12
CA VAL A 202 11.50 6.78 8.78
C VAL A 202 12.60 6.76 7.75
N GLN A 203 12.75 5.64 7.05
CA GLN A 203 13.69 5.53 5.93
C GLN A 203 12.91 5.58 4.63
N VAL A 204 13.39 6.40 3.69
CA VAL A 204 12.81 6.48 2.35
C VAL A 204 13.79 5.84 1.38
N CYS A 205 13.38 4.75 0.75
CA CYS A 205 14.16 3.98 -0.19
C CYS A 205 13.66 4.18 -1.61
N GLN A 206 14.56 4.42 -2.55
CA GLN A 206 14.24 4.64 -3.96
C GLN A 206 15.27 3.95 -4.86
N PRO A 207 14.93 3.60 -6.10
CA PRO A 207 15.91 3.10 -7.05
C PRO A 207 17.01 4.13 -7.28
N ALA A 208 18.23 3.68 -7.58
CA ALA A 208 19.30 4.60 -7.95
C ALA A 208 18.91 5.42 -9.19
N SER A 209 19.29 6.70 -9.26
CA SER A 209 18.93 7.57 -10.41
C SER A 209 19.35 6.97 -11.76
N GLY A 210 20.53 6.35 -11.82
CA GLY A 210 21.03 5.71 -13.04
C GLY A 210 20.25 4.46 -13.47
N GLU A 211 19.50 3.82 -12.58
CA GLU A 211 18.72 2.61 -12.90
C GLU A 211 17.33 2.94 -13.46
N TRP A 212 16.85 4.17 -13.23
CA TRP A 212 15.49 4.57 -13.57
C TRP A 212 15.13 4.40 -15.05
N PRO A 213 15.97 4.79 -16.04
CA PRO A 213 15.67 4.55 -17.45
C PRO A 213 15.46 3.06 -17.79
N THR A 214 16.20 2.18 -17.13
CA THR A 214 16.06 0.72 -17.31
C THR A 214 14.78 0.20 -16.67
N ILE A 215 14.39 0.75 -15.52
CA ILE A 215 13.11 0.44 -14.87
C ILE A 215 11.95 0.89 -15.75
N GLU A 216 11.97 2.11 -16.29
CA GLU A 216 10.93 2.62 -17.18
C GLU A 216 10.79 1.77 -18.45
N ALA A 217 11.89 1.38 -19.09
CA ALA A 217 11.85 0.51 -20.26
C ALA A 217 11.22 -0.86 -19.94
N ARG A 218 11.57 -1.47 -18.80
CA ARG A 218 10.95 -2.73 -18.33
C ARG A 218 9.48 -2.53 -17.98
N TRP A 219 9.11 -1.38 -17.43
CA TRP A 219 7.74 -1.05 -17.10
C TRP A 219 6.87 -0.94 -18.35
N TRP A 220 7.35 -0.23 -19.37
CA TRP A 220 6.71 -0.19 -20.68
C TRP A 220 6.52 -1.57 -21.30
N ARG A 221 7.56 -2.41 -21.26
CA ARG A 221 7.48 -3.79 -21.74
C ARG A 221 6.40 -4.58 -21.00
N SER A 222 6.37 -4.51 -19.67
CA SER A 222 5.36 -5.20 -18.86
C SER A 222 3.94 -4.75 -19.19
N ILE A 223 3.73 -3.44 -19.39
CA ILE A 223 2.42 -2.90 -19.82
C ILE A 223 2.03 -3.45 -21.21
N ALA A 224 2.98 -3.46 -22.15
CA ALA A 224 2.74 -3.97 -23.50
C ALA A 224 2.41 -5.47 -23.50
N GLU A 225 3.14 -6.28 -22.72
CA GLU A 225 2.89 -7.72 -22.55
C GLU A 225 1.50 -7.98 -21.97
N GLN A 226 1.12 -7.26 -20.90
CA GLN A 226 -0.22 -7.38 -20.31
C GLN A 226 -1.34 -6.92 -21.25
N ARG A 227 -1.06 -5.97 -22.15
CA ARG A 227 -2.01 -5.56 -23.20
C ARG A 227 -2.17 -6.65 -24.24
N LEU A 228 -1.05 -7.23 -24.70
CA LEU A 228 -1.05 -8.32 -25.67
C LEU A 228 -1.76 -9.56 -25.11
N GLU A 229 -1.49 -9.93 -23.87
CA GLU A 229 -2.15 -11.06 -23.19
C GLU A 229 -3.68 -10.89 -23.14
N ARG A 230 -4.16 -9.67 -22.85
CA ARG A 230 -5.60 -9.37 -22.91
C ARG A 230 -6.16 -9.53 -24.30
N LEU A 231 -5.49 -8.98 -25.31
CA LEU A 231 -5.94 -9.10 -26.70
C LEU A 231 -5.99 -10.59 -27.12
N ASN A 232 -4.99 -11.38 -26.73
CA ASN A 232 -4.99 -12.84 -26.90
C ASN A 232 -6.20 -13.49 -26.23
N HIS A 233 -6.47 -13.16 -24.96
CA HIS A 233 -7.60 -13.73 -24.24
C HIS A 233 -8.95 -13.35 -24.86
N HIS A 234 -9.12 -12.10 -25.27
CA HIS A 234 -10.33 -11.63 -25.94
C HIS A 234 -10.52 -12.29 -27.31
N ALA A 235 -9.47 -12.39 -28.12
CA ALA A 235 -9.52 -13.05 -29.42
C ALA A 235 -9.85 -14.55 -29.30
N LEU A 236 -9.23 -15.24 -28.33
CA LEU A 236 -9.50 -16.65 -28.04
C LEU A 236 -10.96 -16.85 -27.61
N ARG A 237 -11.46 -16.01 -26.69
CA ARG A 237 -12.85 -16.05 -26.25
C ARG A 237 -13.82 -15.81 -27.40
N ASN A 238 -13.57 -14.79 -28.22
CA ASN A 238 -14.39 -14.50 -29.40
C ASN A 238 -14.41 -15.69 -30.39
N CYS A 239 -13.29 -16.38 -30.57
CA CYS A 239 -13.22 -17.59 -31.40
C CYS A 239 -14.16 -18.68 -30.87
N TYR A 240 -14.11 -19.00 -29.57
CA TYR A 240 -15.00 -19.99 -28.96
C TYR A 240 -16.47 -19.56 -28.97
N ASP A 241 -16.76 -18.30 -28.62
CA ASP A 241 -18.13 -17.75 -28.60
C ASP A 241 -18.78 -17.78 -30.01
N SER A 242 -17.98 -17.69 -31.07
CA SER A 242 -18.46 -17.77 -32.47
C SER A 242 -18.84 -19.19 -32.94
N LYS A 243 -18.48 -20.24 -32.19
CA LYS A 243 -18.68 -21.66 -32.55
C LYS A 243 -19.30 -22.46 -31.41
N TRP A 244 -20.46 -22.00 -30.96
CA TRP A 244 -21.25 -22.52 -29.82
C TRP A 244 -21.53 -24.04 -29.84
N PHE A 245 -21.57 -24.69 -31.00
CA PHE A 245 -22.00 -26.09 -31.16
C PHE A 245 -20.95 -27.04 -31.76
N GLY A 246 -19.68 -26.65 -31.83
CA GLY A 246 -18.62 -27.48 -32.42
C GLY A 246 -17.75 -28.19 -31.37
N ASN A 247 -17.50 -29.49 -31.54
CA ASN A 247 -16.47 -30.24 -30.79
C ASN A 247 -15.05 -29.92 -31.31
N GLY A 248 -14.71 -28.63 -31.41
CA GLY A 248 -13.44 -28.17 -31.94
C GLY A 248 -12.63 -27.36 -30.92
N LYS A 249 -11.41 -27.00 -31.30
CA LYS A 249 -10.52 -26.15 -30.50
C LYS A 249 -10.15 -24.90 -31.28
N CYS A 250 -9.99 -23.79 -30.57
CA CYS A 250 -9.39 -22.57 -31.14
C CYS A 250 -7.88 -22.67 -30.99
N GLU A 251 -7.18 -22.68 -32.13
CA GLU A 251 -5.72 -22.65 -32.19
C GLU A 251 -5.26 -21.28 -32.67
N ALA A 252 -4.10 -20.82 -32.20
CA ALA A 252 -3.53 -19.55 -32.67
C ALA A 252 -3.28 -19.63 -34.17
N ASP A 253 -3.62 -18.57 -34.89
CA ASP A 253 -3.36 -18.44 -36.32
C ASP A 253 -1.85 -18.21 -36.54
N PRO A 254 -1.10 -19.18 -37.09
CA PRO A 254 0.36 -19.05 -37.23
C PRO A 254 0.77 -18.00 -38.28
N GLU A 255 -0.17 -17.55 -39.12
CA GLU A 255 0.07 -16.54 -40.15
C GLU A 255 -0.27 -15.11 -39.67
N SER A 256 -0.80 -14.95 -38.46
CA SER A 256 -1.22 -13.66 -37.95
C SER A 256 -0.18 -13.03 -37.02
N ASP A 257 0.26 -11.82 -37.35
CA ASP A 257 1.08 -10.97 -36.48
C ASP A 257 0.28 -10.34 -35.32
N GLU A 258 -1.05 -10.51 -35.32
CA GLU A 258 -1.97 -10.04 -34.30
C GLU A 258 -2.63 -11.23 -33.57
N PRO A 259 -3.13 -11.03 -32.34
CA PRO A 259 -3.93 -12.02 -31.62
C PRO A 259 -5.14 -12.51 -32.42
N ARG A 260 -4.98 -13.63 -33.12
CA ARG A 260 -6.03 -14.25 -33.93
C ARG A 260 -6.03 -15.76 -33.73
N TYR A 261 -7.23 -16.34 -33.72
CA TYR A 261 -7.45 -17.76 -33.50
C TYR A 261 -8.36 -18.33 -34.58
N ILE A 262 -8.04 -19.54 -35.05
CA ILE A 262 -8.83 -20.29 -36.03
C ILE A 262 -9.45 -21.48 -35.30
N PHE A 263 -10.76 -21.67 -35.47
CA PHE A 263 -11.46 -22.83 -34.95
C PHE A 263 -11.20 -24.05 -35.84
N ARG A 264 -10.70 -25.14 -35.26
CA ARG A 264 -10.47 -26.42 -35.93
C ARG A 264 -11.36 -27.50 -35.31
N GLN A 265 -12.10 -28.22 -36.15
CA GLN A 265 -12.93 -29.37 -35.77
C GLN A 265 -12.12 -30.66 -35.81
#